data_AF-A0A7Y5Y9A6-F1
#
_entry.id   AF-A0A7Y5Y9A6-F1
#
_cell.length_a   1.000
_cell.length_b   1.000
_cell.length_c   1.000
_cell.angle_alpha   90.00
_cell.angle_beta   90.00
_cell.angle_gamma   90.00
#
_symmetry.space_group_name_H-M   'P 1'
#
loop_
_entity.id
_entity.type
_entity.pdbx_description
1 polymer ?
#
loop_
_entity_poly.entity_id
_entity_poly.type
_entity_poly.pdbx_seq_one_letter_code
_entity_poly.pdbx_strand_id
1 'polypeptide(L)'
;MPAIYRWNTKATIRFARDAREWGIPPRRALIIALLPLAIALAAAATVVHPPLFIWLLDEDSLVEWLQFLALGAAGIFLPLMAFRLAKTGHKAMALLYGVVAAGVWFLAGEEISWGQRIFGWQTPEAMEAINRQGETTVHNIGGVQELVPAAMLLASLYGACAPLVWNAVRGHWRYATPAHLLVPPLCVVPAFGLAAAYRLFRLIVWPAPDYGISEYGEVMELSLYLGLALFCWFNLRRVVPVRPAARTPRHRLTAAA
;
A
#
# COMPACT_ATOMS: atom_id res chain seq x y z
N MET A 1 6.13 -0.36 38.76
CA MET A 1 6.55 -1.02 37.50
C MET A 1 5.48 -2.04 37.12
N PRO A 2 4.65 -1.83 36.08
CA PRO A 2 3.64 -2.82 35.72
C PRO A 2 4.28 -3.91 34.85
N ALA A 3 3.96 -5.16 35.20
CA ALA A 3 4.46 -6.38 34.60
C ALA A 3 4.34 -6.39 33.07
N ILE A 4 5.49 -6.50 32.41
CA ILE A 4 5.60 -6.69 30.97
C ILE A 4 4.95 -8.03 30.62
N TYR A 5 3.84 -7.98 29.87
CA TYR A 5 3.27 -9.12 29.14
C TYR A 5 4.41 -9.89 28.44
N ARG A 6 4.84 -11.01 29.02
CA ARG A 6 5.83 -11.88 28.37
C ARG A 6 5.12 -12.63 27.26
N TRP A 7 5.27 -12.12 26.05
CA TRP A 7 4.80 -12.74 24.83
C TRP A 7 5.52 -14.08 24.59
N ASN A 8 4.97 -15.17 25.12
CA ASN A 8 5.65 -16.47 25.21
C ASN A 8 5.49 -17.38 23.97
N THR A 9 4.75 -16.98 22.94
CA THR A 9 4.61 -17.82 21.73
C THR A 9 5.74 -17.55 20.72
N LYS A 10 6.13 -18.59 19.97
CA LYS A 10 7.11 -18.46 18.87
C LYS A 10 6.68 -17.39 17.85
N ALA A 11 5.38 -17.31 17.56
CA ALA A 11 4.82 -16.32 16.63
C ALA A 11 5.02 -14.90 17.14
N THR A 12 4.71 -14.64 18.42
CA THR A 12 4.84 -13.28 18.94
C THR A 12 6.30 -12.85 19.13
N ILE A 13 7.19 -13.78 19.45
CA ILE A 13 8.64 -13.50 19.48
C ILE A 13 9.13 -13.09 18.07
N ARG A 14 8.71 -13.82 17.02
CA ARG A 14 9.04 -13.49 15.63
C ARG A 14 8.49 -12.14 15.21
N PHE A 15 7.23 -11.86 15.54
CA PHE A 15 6.58 -10.58 15.28
C PHE A 15 7.32 -9.42 15.94
N ALA A 16 7.64 -9.54 17.24
CA ALA A 16 8.34 -8.50 17.97
C ALA A 16 9.79 -8.30 17.48
N ARG A 17 10.46 -9.37 17.03
CA ARG A 17 11.78 -9.30 16.40
C ARG A 17 11.72 -8.56 15.07
N ASP A 18 10.80 -8.94 14.19
CA ASP A 18 10.59 -8.28 12.90
C ASP A 18 10.28 -6.78 13.08
N ALA A 19 9.34 -6.44 13.98
CA ALA A 19 9.05 -5.04 14.31
C ALA A 19 10.30 -4.25 14.71
N ARG A 20 11.17 -4.81 15.56
CA ARG A 20 12.43 -4.17 15.97
C ARG A 20 13.41 -4.01 14.81
N GLU A 21 13.53 -4.98 13.92
CA GLU A 21 14.38 -4.88 12.71
C GLU A 21 13.91 -3.76 11.77
N TRP A 22 12.61 -3.48 11.75
CA TRP A 22 12.00 -2.37 11.03
C TRP A 22 12.03 -1.04 11.79
N GLY A 23 12.62 -0.99 12.99
CA GLY A 23 12.67 0.21 13.83
C GLY A 23 11.30 0.61 14.40
N ILE A 24 10.38 -0.34 14.52
CA ILE A 24 9.02 -0.14 15.01
C ILE A 24 8.91 -0.70 16.44
N PRO A 25 8.51 0.13 17.44
CA PRO A 25 8.21 -0.38 18.78
C PRO A 25 7.11 -1.46 18.71
N PRO A 26 7.23 -2.60 19.42
CA PRO A 26 6.26 -3.71 19.32
C PRO A 26 4.80 -3.31 19.56
N ARG A 27 4.55 -2.35 20.48
CA ARG A 27 3.21 -1.81 20.71
C ARG A 27 2.65 -1.09 19.48
N ARG A 28 3.47 -0.30 18.78
CA ARG A 28 3.05 0.39 17.55
C ARG A 28 2.83 -0.61 16.41
N ALA A 29 3.68 -1.62 16.30
CA ALA A 29 3.50 -2.71 15.34
C ALA A 29 2.18 -3.45 15.56
N LEU A 30 1.79 -3.70 16.81
CA LEU A 30 0.49 -4.30 17.13
C LEU A 30 -0.68 -3.39 16.74
N ILE A 31 -0.59 -2.08 17.01
CA ILE A 31 -1.64 -1.13 16.60
C ILE A 31 -1.80 -1.14 15.07
N ILE A 32 -0.69 -1.09 14.32
CA ILE A 32 -0.72 -1.16 12.86
C ILE A 32 -1.35 -2.47 12.38
N ALA A 33 -1.04 -3.59 13.02
CA ALA A 33 -1.59 -4.89 12.67
C ALA A 33 -3.10 -5.00 12.95
N LEU A 34 -3.62 -4.33 13.98
CA LEU A 34 -5.03 -4.38 14.36
C LEU A 34 -5.89 -3.32 13.66
N LEU A 35 -5.28 -2.23 13.19
CA LEU A 35 -6.00 -1.10 12.60
C LEU A 35 -6.88 -1.48 11.39
N PRO A 36 -6.40 -2.25 10.39
CA PRO A 36 -7.23 -2.66 9.25
C PRO A 36 -8.45 -3.47 9.67
N LEU A 37 -8.28 -4.36 10.66
CA LEU A 37 -9.40 -5.13 11.20
C LEU A 37 -10.41 -4.24 11.93
N ALA A 38 -9.93 -3.26 12.70
CA ALA A 38 -10.81 -2.31 13.37
C ALA A 38 -11.61 -1.46 12.36
N ILE A 39 -10.97 -0.99 11.28
CA ILE A 39 -11.64 -0.25 10.19
C ILE A 39 -12.67 -1.14 9.50
N ALA A 40 -12.29 -2.37 9.13
CA ALA A 40 -13.17 -3.35 8.51
C ALA A 40 -14.43 -3.60 9.36
N LEU A 41 -14.25 -3.91 10.65
CA LEU A 41 -15.36 -4.18 11.56
C LEU A 41 -16.23 -2.93 11.79
N ALA A 42 -15.63 -1.74 11.87
CA ALA A 42 -16.38 -0.50 12.01
C ALA A 42 -17.24 -0.23 10.77
N ALA A 43 -16.71 -0.42 9.57
CA ALA A 43 -17.47 -0.29 8.34
C ALA A 43 -18.54 -1.38 8.20
N ALA A 44 -18.25 -2.63 8.60
CA ALA A 44 -19.25 -3.70 8.57
C ALA A 44 -20.42 -3.41 9.53
N ALA A 45 -20.13 -2.78 10.67
CA ALA A 45 -21.16 -2.38 11.62
C ALA A 45 -22.11 -1.31 11.07
N THR A 46 -21.74 -0.54 10.04
CA THR A 46 -22.64 0.46 9.44
C THR A 46 -23.70 -0.15 8.53
N VAL A 47 -23.58 -1.43 8.15
CA VAL A 47 -24.56 -2.15 7.31
C VAL A 47 -25.97 -2.12 7.91
N VAL A 48 -26.10 -2.06 9.24
CA VAL A 48 -27.41 -1.95 9.91
C VAL A 48 -28.05 -0.56 9.80
N HIS A 49 -27.32 0.42 9.26
CA HIS A 49 -27.77 1.80 9.06
C HIS A 49 -27.45 2.26 7.62
N PRO A 50 -28.30 1.91 6.63
CA PRO A 50 -28.01 2.11 5.21
C PRO A 50 -27.55 3.53 4.81
N PRO A 51 -28.14 4.63 5.31
CA PRO A 51 -27.66 5.98 4.95
C PRO A 51 -26.21 6.25 5.37
N LEU A 52 -25.76 5.66 6.48
CA LEU A 52 -24.39 5.81 6.95
C LEU A 52 -23.45 4.91 6.15
N PHE A 53 -23.89 3.70 5.79
CA PHE A 53 -23.13 2.78 4.94
C PHE A 53 -22.86 3.40 3.57
N ILE A 54 -23.90 3.93 2.91
CA ILE A 54 -23.81 4.58 1.61
C ILE A 54 -22.88 5.80 1.70
N TRP A 55 -23.13 6.73 2.64
CA TRP A 55 -22.26 7.91 2.81
C TRP A 55 -20.77 7.56 3.04
N LEU A 56 -20.50 6.42 3.69
CA LEU A 56 -19.14 5.98 3.99
C LEU A 56 -18.44 5.34 2.78
N LEU A 57 -19.17 4.67 1.89
CA LEU A 57 -18.59 3.73 0.91
C LEU A 57 -18.99 3.94 -0.57
N ASP A 58 -20.03 4.72 -0.86
CA ASP A 58 -20.47 4.99 -2.24
C ASP A 58 -19.40 5.80 -3.03
N GLU A 59 -19.65 6.09 -4.30
CA GLU A 59 -18.79 6.99 -5.09
C GLU A 59 -18.65 8.38 -4.41
N ASP A 60 -17.47 9.00 -4.51
CA ASP A 60 -17.13 10.26 -3.83
C ASP A 60 -17.18 10.21 -2.29
N SER A 61 -17.14 9.01 -1.71
CA SER A 61 -17.24 8.80 -0.26
C SER A 61 -15.96 9.06 0.52
N LEU A 62 -16.09 9.08 1.86
CA LEU A 62 -14.95 9.22 2.76
C LEU A 62 -13.90 8.13 2.53
N VAL A 63 -14.30 6.89 2.24
CA VAL A 63 -13.36 5.77 2.05
C VAL A 63 -12.56 5.94 0.75
N GLU A 64 -13.19 6.38 -0.33
CA GLU A 64 -12.51 6.71 -1.59
C GLU A 64 -11.48 7.84 -1.43
N TRP A 65 -11.84 8.90 -0.70
CA TRP A 65 -10.85 9.96 -0.37
C TRP A 65 -9.69 9.43 0.48
N LEU A 66 -9.94 8.47 1.38
CA LEU A 66 -8.87 7.82 2.14
C LEU A 66 -8.01 6.88 1.27
N GLN A 67 -8.59 6.21 0.27
CA GLN A 67 -7.87 5.43 -0.74
C GLN A 67 -6.93 6.35 -1.53
N PHE A 68 -7.46 7.46 -2.04
CA PHE A 68 -6.69 8.48 -2.73
C PHE A 68 -5.53 9.01 -1.88
N LEU A 69 -5.77 9.35 -0.61
CA LEU A 69 -4.73 9.84 0.29
C LEU A 69 -3.66 8.77 0.59
N ALA A 70 -4.06 7.50 0.76
CA ALA A 70 -3.13 6.41 0.99
C ALA A 70 -2.24 6.17 -0.26
N LEU A 71 -2.84 6.14 -1.44
CA LEU A 71 -2.10 6.04 -2.70
C LEU A 71 -1.23 7.27 -2.96
N GLY A 72 -1.71 8.48 -2.66
CA GLY A 72 -0.94 9.72 -2.75
C GLY A 72 0.29 9.70 -1.84
N ALA A 73 0.15 9.19 -0.61
CA ALA A 73 1.29 8.99 0.29
C ALA A 73 2.30 8.00 -0.29
N ALA A 74 1.84 6.85 -0.81
CA ALA A 74 2.71 5.89 -1.50
C ALA A 74 3.39 6.50 -2.74
N GLY A 75 2.65 7.30 -3.52
CA GLY A 75 3.09 8.04 -4.70
C GLY A 75 4.15 9.11 -4.39
N ILE A 76 4.23 9.59 -3.14
CA ILE A 76 5.34 10.43 -2.68
C ILE A 76 6.54 9.57 -2.25
N PHE A 77 6.31 8.49 -1.50
CA PHE A 77 7.40 7.69 -0.93
C PHE A 77 8.16 6.87 -1.97
N LEU A 78 7.48 6.34 -2.99
CA LEU A 78 8.07 5.50 -4.03
C LEU A 78 9.10 6.24 -4.91
N PRO A 79 8.83 7.43 -5.47
CA PRO A 79 9.83 8.20 -6.22
C PRO A 79 11.01 8.64 -5.35
N LEU A 80 10.76 9.05 -4.10
CA LEU A 80 11.83 9.38 -3.16
C LEU A 80 12.72 8.15 -2.92
N MET A 81 12.11 6.97 -2.87
CA MET A 81 12.86 5.72 -2.76
C MET A 81 13.67 5.41 -4.01
N ALA A 82 13.05 5.48 -5.18
CA ALA A 82 13.72 5.28 -6.46
C ALA A 82 14.94 6.20 -6.60
N PHE A 83 14.80 7.48 -6.25
CA PHE A 83 15.89 8.44 -6.26
C PHE A 83 17.05 8.05 -5.32
N ARG A 84 16.76 7.69 -4.06
CA ARG A 84 17.79 7.27 -3.10
C ARG A 84 18.51 5.98 -3.55
N LEU A 85 17.77 5.03 -4.11
CA LEU A 85 18.34 3.78 -4.63
C LEU A 85 19.23 4.04 -5.85
N ALA A 86 18.82 4.93 -6.76
CA ALA A 86 19.63 5.32 -7.90
C ALA A 86 20.95 5.98 -7.46
N LYS A 87 20.90 6.86 -6.46
CA LYS A 87 22.09 7.54 -5.91
C LYS A 87 23.03 6.61 -5.15
N THR A 88 22.55 5.48 -4.65
CA THR A 88 23.35 4.47 -3.93
C THR A 88 23.80 3.31 -4.82
N GLY A 89 23.61 3.41 -6.14
CA GLY A 89 24.07 2.41 -7.12
C GLY A 89 23.09 1.26 -7.38
N HIS A 90 21.94 1.20 -6.70
CA HIS A 90 20.93 0.16 -6.85
C HIS A 90 19.97 0.44 -8.02
N LYS A 91 20.51 0.62 -9.24
CA LYS A 91 19.76 1.11 -10.41
C LYS A 91 18.55 0.24 -10.79
N ALA A 92 18.67 -1.09 -10.71
CA ALA A 92 17.56 -1.99 -11.02
C ALA A 92 16.40 -1.83 -10.02
N MET A 93 16.72 -1.74 -8.72
CA MET A 93 15.71 -1.49 -7.69
C MET A 93 15.10 -0.10 -7.82
N ALA A 94 15.92 0.90 -8.18
CA ALA A 94 15.43 2.24 -8.47
C ALA A 94 14.43 2.27 -9.63
N LEU A 95 14.72 1.55 -10.72
CA LEU A 95 13.81 1.42 -11.86
C LEU A 95 12.50 0.75 -11.44
N LEU A 96 12.58 -0.37 -10.68
CA LEU A 96 11.39 -1.06 -10.18
C LEU A 96 10.51 -0.12 -9.34
N TYR A 97 11.08 0.58 -8.36
CA TYR A 97 10.33 1.54 -7.55
C TYR A 97 9.78 2.70 -8.38
N GLY A 98 10.50 3.14 -9.42
CA GLY A 98 10.04 4.17 -10.34
C GLY A 98 8.84 3.73 -11.18
N VAL A 99 8.85 2.50 -11.70
CA VAL A 99 7.72 1.91 -12.44
C VAL A 99 6.51 1.74 -11.53
N VAL A 100 6.72 1.20 -10.31
CA VAL A 100 5.64 1.08 -9.32
C VAL A 100 5.09 2.45 -8.92
N ALA A 101 5.94 3.48 -8.80
CA ALA A 101 5.49 4.85 -8.53
C ALA A 101 4.58 5.39 -9.62
N ALA A 102 4.92 5.17 -10.90
CA ALA A 102 4.09 5.60 -12.02
C ALA A 102 2.72 4.91 -11.99
N GLY A 103 2.70 3.59 -11.74
CA GLY A 103 1.47 2.83 -11.58
C GLY A 103 0.60 3.31 -10.40
N VAL A 104 1.22 3.64 -9.26
CA VAL A 104 0.50 4.17 -8.08
C VAL A 104 -0.06 5.56 -8.33
N TRP A 105 0.67 6.45 -9.02
CA TRP A 105 0.15 7.76 -9.40
C TRP A 105 -1.01 7.66 -10.38
N PHE A 106 -0.91 6.74 -11.34
CA PHE A 106 -2.00 6.45 -12.26
C PHE A 106 -3.24 5.98 -11.49
N LEU A 107 -3.08 4.97 -10.62
CA LEU A 107 -4.16 4.44 -9.80
C LEU A 107 -4.77 5.51 -8.89
N ALA A 108 -3.95 6.34 -8.23
CA ALA A 108 -4.45 7.43 -7.39
C ALA A 108 -5.31 8.42 -8.18
N GLY A 109 -4.91 8.77 -9.40
CA GLY A 109 -5.74 9.64 -10.24
C GLY A 109 -7.06 8.95 -10.59
N GLU A 110 -6.99 7.68 -10.97
CA GLU A 110 -8.15 6.89 -11.36
C GLU A 110 -9.17 6.77 -10.23
N GLU A 111 -8.77 6.59 -8.96
CA GLU A 111 -9.68 6.55 -7.80
C GLU A 111 -10.50 7.82 -7.57
N ILE A 112 -10.18 8.94 -8.23
CA ILE A 112 -10.93 10.20 -8.05
C ILE A 112 -11.33 10.83 -9.38
N SER A 113 -11.28 10.08 -10.50
CA SER A 113 -11.66 10.62 -11.81
C SER A 113 -11.00 11.96 -12.14
N TRP A 114 -9.70 12.06 -11.82
CA TRP A 114 -8.94 13.32 -11.86
C TRP A 114 -9.06 14.09 -13.18
N GLY A 115 -9.12 13.38 -14.33
CA GLY A 115 -9.25 14.00 -15.65
C GLY A 115 -10.54 14.80 -15.81
N GLN A 116 -11.69 14.21 -15.44
CA GLN A 116 -12.98 14.92 -15.42
C GLN A 116 -12.96 16.10 -14.45
N ARG A 117 -12.38 15.94 -13.25
CA ARG A 117 -12.34 17.03 -12.27
C ARG A 117 -11.47 18.20 -12.70
N ILE A 118 -10.34 17.94 -13.36
CA ILE A 118 -9.41 19.00 -13.81
C ILE A 118 -9.92 19.68 -15.07
N PHE A 119 -10.40 18.91 -16.06
CA PHE A 119 -10.73 19.45 -17.39
C PHE A 119 -12.22 19.75 -17.57
N GLY A 120 -13.09 19.27 -16.67
CA GLY A 120 -14.54 19.48 -16.72
C GLY A 120 -15.22 18.80 -17.91
N TRP A 121 -14.54 17.88 -18.60
CA TRP A 121 -15.12 17.17 -19.72
C TRP A 121 -16.22 16.21 -19.25
N GLN A 122 -17.16 15.92 -20.14
CA GLN A 122 -18.13 14.86 -19.93
C GLN A 122 -17.59 13.55 -20.48
N THR A 123 -18.13 12.43 -20.02
CA THR A 123 -17.77 11.12 -20.57
C THR A 123 -18.26 11.03 -22.02
N PRO A 124 -17.39 10.75 -22.99
CA PRO A 124 -17.80 10.62 -24.39
C PRO A 124 -18.81 9.48 -24.56
N GLU A 125 -19.78 9.64 -25.47
CA GLU A 125 -20.83 8.63 -25.76
C GLU A 125 -20.24 7.23 -26.06
N ALA A 126 -19.09 7.19 -26.76
CA ALA A 126 -18.39 5.94 -27.07
C ALA A 126 -17.81 5.23 -25.83
N MET A 127 -17.48 5.98 -24.76
CA MET A 127 -17.06 5.41 -23.48
C MET A 127 -18.25 5.05 -22.60
N GLU A 128 -19.31 5.86 -22.61
CA GLU A 128 -20.53 5.62 -21.83
C GLU A 128 -21.14 4.23 -22.13
N ALA A 129 -21.06 3.77 -23.38
CA ALA A 129 -21.52 2.44 -23.78
C ALA A 129 -20.74 1.26 -23.15
N ILE A 130 -19.52 1.50 -22.67
CA ILE A 130 -18.60 0.47 -22.12
C ILE A 130 -18.10 0.80 -20.71
N ASN A 131 -18.64 1.86 -20.10
CA ASN A 131 -18.28 2.38 -18.79
C ASN A 131 -19.47 2.27 -17.85
N ARG A 132 -19.25 1.74 -16.64
CA ARG A 132 -20.35 1.47 -15.70
C ARG A 132 -20.69 2.64 -14.78
N GLN A 133 -19.83 3.66 -14.68
CA GLN A 133 -19.91 4.74 -13.70
C GLN A 133 -20.01 6.13 -14.35
N GLY A 134 -20.05 6.20 -15.68
CA GLY A 134 -20.11 7.48 -16.39
C GLY A 134 -18.83 8.31 -16.21
N GLU A 135 -17.70 7.65 -15.95
CA GLU A 135 -16.41 8.29 -15.71
C GLU A 135 -15.44 8.11 -16.88
N THR A 136 -14.40 8.93 -16.97
CA THR A 136 -13.33 8.73 -17.98
C THR A 136 -12.17 7.89 -17.46
N THR A 137 -12.38 7.14 -16.37
CA THR A 137 -11.39 6.25 -15.75
C THR A 137 -11.21 4.99 -16.57
N VAL A 138 -9.96 4.60 -16.79
CA VAL A 138 -9.56 3.42 -17.57
C VAL A 138 -9.97 2.13 -16.87
N HIS A 139 -9.91 2.09 -15.53
CA HIS A 139 -10.33 0.89 -14.80
C HIS A 139 -11.84 0.60 -14.90
N ASN A 140 -12.64 1.57 -15.34
CA ASN A 140 -14.08 1.43 -15.57
C ASN A 140 -14.44 0.96 -16.98
N ILE A 141 -13.46 0.85 -17.87
CA ILE A 141 -13.66 0.35 -19.23
C ILE A 141 -13.80 -1.17 -19.19
N GLY A 142 -14.86 -1.68 -19.85
CA GLY A 142 -15.07 -3.11 -20.07
C GLY A 142 -13.82 -3.81 -20.63
N GLY A 143 -13.47 -4.97 -20.05
CA GLY A 143 -12.23 -5.71 -20.33
C GLY A 143 -11.06 -5.34 -19.40
N VAL A 144 -10.86 -4.07 -19.06
CA VAL A 144 -9.87 -3.68 -18.03
C VAL A 144 -10.44 -3.92 -16.63
N GLN A 145 -11.69 -3.53 -16.41
CA GLN A 145 -12.40 -3.72 -15.13
C GLN A 145 -12.37 -5.18 -14.65
N GLU A 146 -12.36 -6.13 -15.59
CA GLU A 146 -12.32 -7.57 -15.29
C GLU A 146 -10.95 -8.04 -14.76
N LEU A 147 -9.88 -7.31 -15.08
CA LEU A 147 -8.52 -7.60 -14.64
C LEU A 147 -8.21 -7.00 -13.26
N VAL A 148 -8.91 -5.93 -12.87
CA VAL A 148 -8.67 -5.19 -11.62
C VAL A 148 -8.77 -6.10 -10.38
N PRO A 149 -9.84 -6.91 -10.20
CA PRO A 149 -9.94 -7.81 -9.05
C PRO A 149 -8.78 -8.81 -8.98
N ALA A 150 -8.33 -9.33 -10.12
CA ALA A 150 -7.21 -10.28 -10.18
C ALA A 150 -5.88 -9.61 -9.81
N ALA A 151 -5.62 -8.41 -10.32
CA ALA A 151 -4.43 -7.63 -9.97
C ALA A 151 -4.38 -7.31 -8.47
N MET A 152 -5.50 -6.87 -7.89
CA MET A 152 -5.61 -6.60 -6.45
C MET A 152 -5.44 -7.86 -5.61
N LEU A 153 -6.00 -8.99 -6.02
CA LEU A 153 -5.81 -10.26 -5.35
C LEU A 153 -4.33 -10.67 -5.34
N LEU A 154 -3.64 -10.58 -6.48
CA LEU A 154 -2.21 -10.91 -6.58
C LEU A 154 -1.35 -9.99 -5.71
N ALA A 155 -1.59 -8.68 -5.74
CA ALA A 155 -0.88 -7.72 -4.90
C ALA A 155 -1.12 -7.99 -3.40
N SER A 156 -2.36 -8.30 -3.03
CA SER A 156 -2.74 -8.62 -1.65
C SER A 156 -2.12 -9.94 -1.18
N LEU A 157 -2.15 -10.99 -2.01
CA LEU A 157 -1.48 -12.26 -1.71
C LEU A 157 0.02 -12.09 -1.56
N TYR A 158 0.65 -11.28 -2.42
CA TYR A 158 2.07 -10.96 -2.29
C TYR A 158 2.37 -10.30 -0.95
N GLY A 159 1.65 -9.22 -0.60
CA GLY A 159 1.86 -8.48 0.63
C GLY A 159 1.56 -9.30 1.90
N ALA A 160 0.63 -10.26 1.83
CA ALA A 160 0.31 -11.15 2.94
C ALA A 160 1.33 -12.30 3.09
N CYS A 161 1.69 -12.96 1.98
CA CYS A 161 2.48 -14.18 2.01
C CYS A 161 3.99 -13.92 2.06
N ALA A 162 4.51 -12.92 1.33
CA ALA A 162 5.95 -12.68 1.25
C ALA A 162 6.60 -12.43 2.63
N PRO A 163 6.02 -11.63 3.55
CA PRO A 163 6.57 -11.43 4.89
C PRO A 163 6.60 -12.71 5.74
N LEU A 164 5.57 -13.55 5.59
CA LEU A 164 5.43 -14.81 6.34
C LEU A 164 6.47 -15.82 5.87
N VAL A 165 6.59 -16.02 4.56
CA VAL A 165 7.59 -16.90 3.95
C VAL A 165 8.99 -16.41 4.30
N TRP A 166 9.27 -15.11 4.12
CA TRP A 166 10.56 -14.53 4.47
C TRP A 166 10.93 -14.78 5.94
N ASN A 167 10.03 -14.50 6.88
CA ASN A 167 10.31 -14.72 8.30
C ASN A 167 10.44 -16.21 8.69
N ALA A 168 9.89 -17.13 7.90
CA ALA A 168 10.08 -18.56 8.07
C ALA A 168 11.43 -19.05 7.54
N VAL A 169 11.90 -18.55 6.39
CA VAL A 169 13.06 -19.12 5.68
C VAL A 169 14.35 -18.29 5.81
N ARG A 170 14.27 -16.98 6.13
CA ARG A 170 15.42 -16.05 6.13
C ARG A 170 16.61 -16.45 6.99
N GLY A 171 16.40 -17.29 8.02
CA GLY A 171 17.48 -17.85 8.83
C GLY A 171 18.51 -18.65 8.00
N HIS A 172 18.08 -19.19 6.85
CA HIS A 172 18.92 -19.93 5.91
C HIS A 172 19.54 -19.03 4.82
N TRP A 173 19.11 -17.76 4.70
CA TRP A 173 19.43 -16.85 3.59
C TRP A 173 20.00 -15.51 4.10
N ARG A 174 21.02 -15.57 4.96
CA ARG A 174 21.60 -14.41 5.70
C ARG A 174 22.18 -13.28 4.81
N TYR A 175 22.22 -13.43 3.48
CA TYR A 175 22.90 -12.53 2.54
C TYR A 175 22.06 -12.09 1.31
N ALA A 176 20.73 -12.21 1.32
CA ALA A 176 19.90 -11.71 0.21
C ALA A 176 19.67 -10.18 0.33
N THR A 177 20.69 -9.40 -0.03
CA THR A 177 20.87 -8.01 0.41
C THR A 177 19.93 -6.96 -0.21
N PRO A 178 19.17 -7.17 -1.30
CA PRO A 178 18.06 -6.26 -1.65
C PRO A 178 16.65 -6.85 -1.48
N ALA A 179 16.51 -8.16 -1.23
CA ALA A 179 15.18 -8.81 -1.17
C ALA A 179 14.31 -8.25 -0.03
N HIS A 180 14.93 -7.82 1.07
CA HIS A 180 14.25 -7.19 2.20
C HIS A 180 13.56 -5.85 1.86
N LEU A 181 13.92 -5.20 0.73
CA LEU A 181 13.24 -4.00 0.25
C LEU A 181 11.88 -4.33 -0.38
N LEU A 182 11.71 -5.55 -0.86
CA LEU A 182 10.48 -6.01 -1.52
C LEU A 182 9.50 -6.69 -0.55
N VAL A 183 9.98 -7.08 0.63
CA VAL A 183 9.17 -7.81 1.62
C VAL A 183 8.66 -6.84 2.69
N PRO A 184 7.33 -6.68 2.87
CA PRO A 184 6.79 -5.85 3.94
C PRO A 184 7.09 -6.37 5.36
N PRO A 185 7.01 -5.52 6.41
CA PRO A 185 7.05 -5.98 7.79
C PRO A 185 5.84 -6.84 8.16
N LEU A 186 5.99 -7.73 9.15
CA LEU A 186 4.89 -8.59 9.61
C LEU A 186 3.67 -7.80 10.13
N CYS A 187 3.86 -6.57 10.58
CA CYS A 187 2.77 -5.76 11.11
C CYS A 187 1.78 -5.26 10.05
N VAL A 188 2.14 -5.23 8.77
CA VAL A 188 1.20 -4.84 7.70
C VAL A 188 0.50 -6.03 7.04
N VAL A 189 0.92 -7.27 7.37
CA VAL A 189 0.32 -8.50 6.85
C VAL A 189 -1.21 -8.53 7.02
N PRO A 190 -1.81 -8.12 8.15
CA PRO A 190 -3.28 -8.12 8.28
C PRO A 190 -3.99 -7.22 7.27
N ALA A 191 -3.39 -6.10 6.85
CA ALA A 191 -3.97 -5.21 5.86
C ALA A 191 -4.11 -5.91 4.50
N PHE A 192 -3.02 -6.51 4.03
CA PHE A 192 -3.00 -7.31 2.80
C PHE A 192 -3.81 -8.61 2.92
N GLY A 193 -3.78 -9.24 4.10
CA GLY A 193 -4.48 -10.49 4.36
C GLY A 193 -6.00 -10.32 4.32
N LEU A 194 -6.54 -9.24 4.88
CA LEU A 194 -7.96 -8.91 4.78
C LEU A 194 -8.37 -8.65 3.33
N ALA A 195 -7.59 -7.84 2.60
CA ALA A 195 -7.84 -7.58 1.19
C ALA A 195 -7.84 -8.87 0.34
N ALA A 196 -6.83 -9.72 0.53
CA ALA A 196 -6.74 -11.01 -0.15
C ALA A 196 -7.90 -11.93 0.21
N ALA A 197 -8.22 -12.06 1.50
CA ALA A 197 -9.31 -12.91 1.97
C ALA A 197 -10.65 -12.46 1.40
N TYR A 198 -10.90 -11.15 1.35
CA TYR A 198 -12.14 -10.62 0.78
C TYR A 198 -12.24 -10.85 -0.72
N ARG A 199 -11.16 -10.62 -1.47
CA ARG A 199 -11.15 -10.87 -2.92
C ARG A 199 -11.31 -12.37 -3.23
N LEU A 200 -10.74 -13.26 -2.41
CA LEU A 200 -10.99 -14.72 -2.51
C LEU A 200 -12.44 -15.08 -2.17
N PHE A 201 -13.02 -14.44 -1.16
CA PHE A 201 -14.44 -14.62 -0.82
C PHE A 201 -15.34 -14.21 -1.99
N ARG A 202 -15.11 -13.05 -2.61
CA ARG A 202 -15.81 -12.61 -3.83
C ARG A 202 -15.62 -13.58 -4.99
N LEU A 203 -14.42 -14.12 -5.18
CA LEU A 203 -14.14 -15.03 -6.28
C LEU A 203 -14.80 -16.42 -6.11
N ILE A 204 -14.77 -16.97 -4.90
CA ILE A 204 -15.10 -18.39 -4.66
C ILE A 204 -16.50 -18.56 -4.08
N VAL A 205 -16.90 -17.67 -3.16
CA VAL A 205 -18.13 -17.82 -2.37
C VAL A 205 -19.25 -16.94 -2.90
N TRP A 206 -18.94 -15.68 -3.26
CA TRP A 206 -19.94 -14.70 -3.68
C TRP A 206 -19.55 -13.96 -4.97
N PRO A 207 -19.56 -14.66 -6.12
CA PRO A 207 -19.21 -14.07 -7.41
C PRO A 207 -20.30 -13.18 -7.99
N ALA A 208 -21.54 -13.35 -7.54
CA ALA A 208 -22.66 -12.56 -8.03
C ALA A 208 -22.51 -11.08 -7.62
N PRO A 209 -22.89 -10.13 -8.50
CA PRO A 209 -22.91 -8.72 -8.13
C PRO A 209 -24.01 -8.49 -7.08
N ASP A 210 -23.59 -7.91 -5.95
CA ASP A 210 -24.46 -7.45 -4.87
C ASP A 210 -23.91 -6.09 -4.41
N TYR A 211 -24.78 -5.09 -4.24
CA TYR A 211 -24.34 -3.72 -3.95
C TYR A 211 -23.59 -3.65 -2.62
N GLY A 212 -24.17 -4.13 -1.52
CA GLY A 212 -23.54 -4.04 -0.20
C GLY A 212 -22.20 -4.78 -0.12
N ILE A 213 -22.12 -5.96 -0.75
CA ILE A 213 -20.87 -6.74 -0.85
C ILE A 213 -19.89 -6.12 -1.85
N SER A 214 -20.35 -5.34 -2.82
CA SER A 214 -19.46 -4.61 -3.73
C SER A 214 -18.85 -3.40 -3.05
N GLU A 215 -19.68 -2.53 -2.46
CA GLU A 215 -19.23 -1.32 -1.75
C GLU A 215 -18.37 -1.62 -0.52
N TYR A 216 -18.67 -2.71 0.20
CA TYR A 216 -17.78 -3.12 1.30
C TYR A 216 -16.38 -3.53 0.82
N GLY A 217 -16.22 -3.81 -0.47
CA GLY A 217 -14.93 -3.99 -1.15
C GLY A 217 -14.02 -2.76 -1.05
N GLU A 218 -14.57 -1.55 -1.03
CA GLU A 218 -13.81 -0.29 -0.91
C GLU A 218 -13.01 -0.23 0.40
N VAL A 219 -13.55 -0.79 1.49
CA VAL A 219 -12.84 -0.88 2.78
C VAL A 219 -11.63 -1.80 2.69
N MET A 220 -11.74 -2.87 1.91
CA MET A 220 -10.69 -3.86 1.72
C MET A 220 -9.61 -3.32 0.77
N GLU A 221 -10.02 -2.50 -0.18
CA GLU A 221 -9.14 -1.74 -1.05
C GLU A 221 -8.35 -0.67 -0.29
N LEU A 222 -9.03 0.12 0.57
CA LEU A 222 -8.37 1.01 1.52
C LEU A 222 -7.34 0.27 2.39
N SER A 223 -7.68 -0.94 2.85
CA SER A 223 -6.76 -1.78 3.63
C SER A 223 -5.50 -2.14 2.83
N LEU A 224 -5.65 -2.51 1.55
CA LEU A 224 -4.53 -2.76 0.64
C LEU A 224 -3.65 -1.51 0.48
N TYR A 225 -4.25 -0.35 0.20
CA TYR A 225 -3.52 0.89 -0.04
C TYR A 225 -2.83 1.45 1.20
N LEU A 226 -3.45 1.34 2.38
CA LEU A 226 -2.79 1.66 3.65
C LEU A 226 -1.59 0.74 3.91
N GLY A 227 -1.74 -0.56 3.62
CA GLY A 227 -0.64 -1.53 3.71
C GLY A 227 0.54 -1.15 2.82
N LEU A 228 0.26 -0.78 1.56
CA LEU A 228 1.25 -0.31 0.60
C LEU A 228 1.93 0.99 1.06
N ALA A 229 1.16 2.00 1.46
CA ALA A 229 1.69 3.29 1.91
C ALA A 229 2.62 3.14 3.12
N LEU A 230 2.20 2.33 4.11
CA LEU A 230 3.02 2.02 5.30
C LEU A 230 4.30 1.27 4.91
N PHE A 231 4.20 0.30 4.02
CA PHE A 231 5.36 -0.43 3.53
C PHE A 231 6.38 0.50 2.84
N CYS A 232 5.93 1.36 1.93
CA CYS A 232 6.76 2.35 1.27
C CYS A 232 7.40 3.32 2.27
N TRP A 233 6.63 3.80 3.25
CA TRP A 233 7.13 4.66 4.33
C TRP A 233 8.24 3.99 5.14
N PHE A 234 8.04 2.74 5.56
CA PHE A 234 9.04 2.01 6.34
C PHE A 234 10.32 1.78 5.56
N ASN A 235 10.23 1.45 4.27
CA ASN A 235 11.39 1.35 3.39
C ASN A 235 12.14 2.68 3.28
N LEU A 236 11.42 3.79 3.07
CA LEU A 236 12.02 5.13 2.97
C LEU A 236 12.78 5.53 4.24
N ARG A 237 12.33 5.09 5.42
CA ARG A 237 13.03 5.37 6.68
C ARG A 237 14.30 4.53 6.87
N ARG A 238 14.39 3.36 6.25
CA ARG A 238 15.54 2.45 6.38
C ARG A 238 16.70 2.81 5.46
N VAL A 239 16.39 3.34 4.27
CA VAL A 239 17.44 3.79 3.34
C VAL A 239 17.93 5.17 3.76
N VAL A 240 19.09 5.18 4.42
CA VAL A 240 19.78 6.37 4.94
C VAL A 240 19.91 7.42 3.82
N PRO A 241 19.59 8.70 4.08
CA PRO A 241 19.80 9.76 3.10
C PRO A 241 21.27 9.79 2.67
N VAL A 242 21.51 9.96 1.37
CA VAL A 242 22.86 10.25 0.87
C VAL A 242 23.32 11.55 1.50
N ARG A 243 24.28 11.50 2.44
CA ARG A 243 24.95 12.71 2.92
C ARG A 243 25.63 13.33 1.70
N PRO A 244 25.44 14.64 1.43
CA PRO A 244 26.24 15.32 0.43
C PRO A 244 27.71 15.08 0.78
N ALA A 245 28.51 14.63 -0.19
CA ALA A 245 29.95 14.56 0.01
C ALA A 245 30.42 15.90 0.58
N ALA A 246 31.06 15.88 1.75
CA ALA A 246 31.61 17.09 2.34
C ALA A 246 32.45 17.77 1.25
N ARG A 247 32.08 18.99 0.86
CA ARG A 247 32.87 19.78 -0.08
C ARG A 247 34.27 19.86 0.51
N THR A 248 35.23 19.19 -0.12
CA THR A 248 36.64 19.30 0.26
C THR A 248 36.98 20.79 0.24
N PRO A 249 37.50 21.37 1.34
CA PRO A 249 37.89 22.77 1.31
C PRO A 249 38.91 22.94 0.20
N ARG A 250 38.58 23.79 -0.80
CA ARG A 250 39.54 24.22 -1.81
C ARG A 250 40.69 24.86 -1.04
N HIS A 251 41.83 24.19 -0.96
CA HIS A 251 43.07 24.83 -0.55
C HIS A 251 43.29 26.01 -1.51
N ARG A 252 43.07 27.24 -1.01
CA ARG A 252 43.65 28.41 -1.65
C ARG A 252 45.15 28.24 -1.54
N LEU A 253 45.79 27.90 -2.65
CA LEU A 253 47.23 28.10 -2.79
C LEU A 253 47.44 29.62 -2.69
N THR A 254 47.81 30.08 -1.50
CA THR A 254 48.46 31.37 -1.34
C THR A 254 49.80 31.28 -2.05
N ALA A 255 49.88 31.85 -3.25
CA ALA A 255 51.16 32.15 -3.87
C ALA A 255 51.87 33.15 -2.97
N ALA A 256 53.01 32.75 -2.41
CA ALA A 256 53.97 33.62 -1.77
C ALA A 256 55.26 33.57 -2.60
N ALA A 257 55.82 34.77 -2.80
CA ALA A 257 57.01 35.15 -3.58
C ALA A 257 56.79 35.27 -5.10
#